data_AF-A0AA86X6E4-F1
#
_entry.id   AF-A0AA86X6E4-F1
#
_cell.length_a   1.000
_cell.length_b   1.000
_cell.length_c   1.000
_cell.angle_alpha   90.00
_cell.angle_beta   90.00
_cell.angle_gamma   90.00
#
_symmetry.space_group_name_H-M   'P 1'
#
loop_
_entity.id
_entity.type
_entity.pdbx_description
1 polymer ?
#
loop_
_entity_poly.entity_id
_entity_poly.type
_entity_poly.pdbx_seq_one_letter_code
_entity_poly.pdbx_strand_id
1 'polypeptide(L)'
;MKHADWKKITQRPLTSEEKKEYGDEIEFMWDGKIPELDEEVLVYTSESEEVYTDIWVDFNDGIGFENTCSNVIYWMSFPKPPEIKE
;
A
#
# COMPACT_ATOMS: atom_id res chain seq x y z
N MET A 1 3.71 12.54 21.09
CA MET A 1 3.15 12.24 19.75
C MET A 1 2.78 10.78 19.74
N LYS A 2 1.53 10.42 19.39
CA LYS A 2 1.19 9.01 19.17
C LYS A 2 2.13 8.49 18.08
N HIS A 3 2.73 7.32 18.30
CA HIS A 3 3.71 6.73 17.39
C HIS A 3 3.15 6.69 15.96
N ALA A 4 3.98 7.05 14.97
CA ALA A 4 3.58 6.95 13.57
C ALA A 4 3.23 5.48 13.25
N ASP A 5 2.02 5.25 12.73
CA ASP A 5 1.44 3.91 12.50
C ASP A 5 1.72 3.42 11.07
N TRP A 6 3.01 3.38 10.74
CA TRP A 6 3.50 2.87 9.46
C TRP A 6 3.20 1.38 9.32
N LYS A 7 2.46 1.04 8.27
CA LYS A 7 2.17 -0.33 7.85
C LYS A 7 3.11 -0.68 6.71
N LYS A 8 3.54 -1.92 6.66
CA LYS A 8 4.38 -2.43 5.57
C LYS A 8 3.54 -3.34 4.69
N ILE A 9 3.65 -3.15 3.39
CA ILE A 9 3.18 -4.11 2.39
C ILE A 9 4.34 -4.52 1.50
N THR A 10 4.31 -5.77 1.04
CA THR A 10 5.33 -6.30 0.11
C THR A 10 4.70 -7.12 -0.98
N GLN A 11 5.19 -6.97 -2.21
CA GLN A 11 4.86 -7.92 -3.26
C GLN A 11 5.56 -9.26 -2.98
N ARG A 12 4.82 -10.35 -3.16
CA ARG A 12 5.33 -11.71 -3.08
C ARG A 12 4.82 -12.54 -4.26
N PRO A 13 5.54 -13.57 -4.69
CA PRO A 13 4.99 -14.55 -5.61
C PRO A 13 3.78 -15.26 -5.00
N LEU A 14 2.91 -15.77 -5.88
CA LEU A 14 1.81 -16.63 -5.47
C LEU A 14 2.34 -17.96 -4.91
N THR A 15 1.66 -18.45 -3.89
CA THR A 15 1.82 -19.81 -3.36
C THR A 15 1.34 -20.87 -4.35
N SER A 16 1.72 -22.13 -4.12
CA SER A 16 1.28 -23.24 -4.99
C SER A 16 -0.23 -23.41 -5.01
N GLU A 17 -0.89 -23.12 -3.89
CA GLU A 17 -2.34 -23.16 -3.74
C GLU A 17 -3.01 -22.02 -4.50
N GLU A 18 -2.53 -20.78 -4.32
CA GLU A 18 -3.04 -19.61 -5.06
C GLU A 18 -2.86 -19.79 -6.57
N LYS A 19 -1.72 -20.33 -7.04
CA LYS A 19 -1.52 -20.63 -8.47
C LYS A 19 -2.48 -21.68 -9.01
N LYS A 20 -2.95 -22.62 -8.19
CA LYS A 20 -3.97 -23.60 -8.63
C LYS A 20 -5.34 -22.96 -8.76
N GLU A 21 -5.62 -21.93 -7.96
CA GLU A 21 -6.90 -21.21 -7.96
C GLU A 21 -6.97 -20.16 -9.05
N TYR A 22 -5.94 -19.31 -9.15
CA TYR A 22 -5.88 -18.17 -10.07
C TYR A 22 -5.12 -18.46 -11.38
N GLY A 23 -4.48 -19.62 -11.50
CA GLY A 23 -3.67 -19.96 -12.66
C GLY A 23 -2.45 -19.04 -12.80
N ASP A 24 -2.13 -18.70 -14.05
CA ASP A 24 -1.03 -17.80 -14.41
C ASP A 24 -1.52 -16.35 -14.68
N GLU A 25 -2.77 -16.02 -14.33
CA GLU A 25 -3.36 -14.70 -14.59
C GLU A 25 -2.85 -13.61 -13.63
N ILE A 26 -2.37 -14.01 -12.45
CA ILE A 26 -1.88 -13.10 -11.41
C ILE A 26 -0.37 -13.34 -11.21
N GLU A 27 0.42 -12.29 -11.39
CA GLU A 27 1.88 -12.37 -11.31
C GLU A 27 2.41 -12.32 -9.86
N PHE A 28 1.76 -11.52 -9.00
CA PHE A 28 2.14 -11.32 -7.61
C PHE A 28 0.94 -11.02 -6.71
N MET A 29 1.11 -11.19 -5.41
CA MET A 29 0.15 -10.80 -4.38
C MET A 29 0.78 -9.79 -3.42
N TRP A 30 -0.02 -8.84 -2.94
CA TRP A 30 0.37 -8.00 -1.81
C TRP A 30 0.25 -8.78 -0.50
N ASP A 31 1.29 -8.76 0.31
CA ASP A 31 1.30 -9.25 1.68
C ASP A 31 1.35 -8.10 2.67
N GLY A 32 0.50 -8.16 3.71
CA GLY A 32 0.32 -7.10 4.70
C GLY A 32 -1.04 -6.42 4.64
N LYS A 33 -1.26 -5.44 5.54
CA LYS A 33 -2.50 -4.65 5.55
C LYS A 33 -2.41 -3.56 4.48
N ILE A 34 -3.27 -3.63 3.48
CA ILE A 34 -3.41 -2.63 2.41
C ILE A 34 -4.29 -1.44 2.87
N PRO A 35 -4.15 -0.26 2.23
CA PRO A 35 -5.11 0.84 2.39
C PRO A 35 -6.52 0.45 1.92
N GLU A 36 -7.52 1.25 2.29
CA GLU A 36 -8.84 1.12 1.66
C GLU A 36 -8.77 1.61 0.20
N LEU A 37 -9.69 1.13 -0.65
CA LEU A 37 -9.76 1.61 -2.03
C LEU A 37 -10.08 3.11 -2.08
N ASP A 38 -9.39 3.82 -2.97
CA ASP A 38 -9.42 5.27 -3.14
C ASP A 38 -8.90 6.07 -1.92
N GLU A 39 -8.20 5.42 -0.98
CA GLU A 39 -7.57 6.11 0.15
C GLU A 39 -6.25 6.77 -0.28
N GLU A 40 -6.18 8.10 -0.15
CA GLU A 40 -4.92 8.84 -0.23
C GLU A 40 -4.18 8.73 1.12
N VAL A 41 -2.91 8.32 1.07
CA VAL A 41 -2.09 8.03 2.25
C VAL A 41 -0.69 8.62 2.12
N LEU A 42 0.04 8.66 3.23
CA LEU A 42 1.47 8.89 3.22
C LEU A 42 2.20 7.60 2.84
N VAL A 43 3.17 7.71 1.95
CA VAL A 43 3.98 6.61 1.43
C VAL A 43 5.47 6.89 1.67
N TYR A 44 6.20 5.83 1.98
CA TYR A 44 7.66 5.80 2.04
C TYR A 44 8.18 4.51 1.41
N THR A 45 9.25 4.64 0.62
CA THR A 45 10.02 3.51 0.10
C THR A 45 11.49 3.73 0.44
N SER A 46 12.27 2.66 0.53
CA SER A 46 13.73 2.80 0.71
C SER A 46 14.41 3.49 -0.48
N GLU A 47 13.78 3.48 -1.66
CA GLU A 47 14.31 4.08 -2.89
C GLU A 47 14.01 5.57 -2.98
N SER A 48 12.87 6.02 -2.44
CA SER A 48 12.51 7.45 -2.45
C SER A 48 13.31 8.27 -1.44
N GLU A 49 13.75 7.66 -0.33
CA GLU A 49 14.38 8.31 0.83
C GLU A 49 13.54 9.45 1.47
N GLU A 50 12.33 9.69 0.95
CA GLU A 50 11.41 10.75 1.33
C GLU A 50 9.99 10.19 1.54
N VAL A 51 9.20 10.93 2.33
CA VAL A 51 7.76 10.68 2.53
C VAL A 51 6.97 11.55 1.58
N TYR A 52 6.07 10.94 0.80
CA TYR A 52 5.17 11.61 -0.15
C TYR A 52 3.75 11.06 -0.01
N THR A 53 2.81 11.55 -0.83
CA THR A 53 1.44 11.04 -0.85
C THR A 53 1.18 10.24 -2.12
N ASP A 54 0.34 9.22 -2.01
CA ASP A 54 -0.16 8.45 -3.15
C ASP A 54 -1.53 7.87 -2.81
N ILE A 55 -2.27 7.43 -3.82
CA ILE A 55 -3.62 6.88 -3.69
C ILE A 55 -3.62 5.39 -4.04
N TRP A 56 -4.32 4.60 -3.23
CA TRP A 56 -4.52 3.17 -3.48
C TRP A 56 -5.72 2.95 -4.39
N VAL A 57 -5.47 2.54 -5.63
CA VAL A 57 -6.48 2.48 -6.69
C VAL A 57 -6.64 1.06 -7.24
N ASP A 58 -7.79 0.85 -7.90
CA ASP A 58 -8.07 -0.33 -8.70
C ASP A 58 -7.74 -0.03 -10.17
N PHE A 59 -6.74 -0.73 -10.68
CA PHE A 59 -6.44 -0.80 -12.10
C PHE A 59 -7.20 -1.99 -12.69
N ASN A 60 -7.58 -1.93 -13.97
CA ASN A 60 -8.27 -3.04 -14.62
C ASN A 60 -7.54 -4.41 -14.47
N ASP A 61 -6.22 -4.39 -14.25
CA ASP A 61 -5.37 -5.58 -14.11
C ASP A 61 -4.84 -5.80 -12.66
N GLY A 62 -5.40 -5.12 -11.66
CA GLY A 62 -5.06 -5.32 -10.24
C GLY A 62 -5.08 -4.03 -9.41
N ILE A 63 -4.79 -4.13 -8.11
CA ILE A 63 -4.82 -2.98 -7.20
C ILE A 63 -3.40 -2.57 -6.76
N GLY A 64 -3.20 -1.27 -6.56
CA GLY A 64 -1.90 -0.74 -6.15
C GLY A 64 -1.89 0.76 -5.95
N PHE A 65 -0.71 1.29 -5.64
CA PHE A 65 -0.48 2.73 -5.59
C PHE A 65 -0.35 3.31 -7.01
N GLU A 66 -0.98 4.46 -7.28
CA GLU A 66 -1.02 5.09 -8.61
C GLU A 66 0.38 5.45 -9.14
N ASN A 67 1.25 5.96 -8.27
CA ASN A 67 2.55 6.51 -8.67
C ASN A 67 3.75 5.80 -8.03
N THR A 68 3.51 4.82 -7.15
CA THR A 68 4.56 4.10 -6.42
C THR A 68 4.86 2.74 -7.03
N CYS A 69 6.00 2.62 -7.72
CA CYS A 69 6.49 1.37 -8.30
C CYS A 69 7.59 0.74 -7.43
N SER A 70 7.24 0.18 -6.27
CA SER A 70 8.19 -0.53 -5.39
C SER A 70 7.60 -1.83 -4.86
N ASN A 71 8.45 -2.85 -4.67
CA ASN A 71 8.06 -4.13 -4.11
C ASN A 71 7.90 -4.10 -2.59
N VAL A 72 8.47 -3.09 -1.92
CA VAL A 72 8.41 -2.91 -0.47
C VAL A 72 8.00 -1.48 -0.17
N ILE A 73 6.80 -1.33 0.37
CA ILE A 73 6.18 -0.02 0.60
C ILE A 73 5.77 0.09 2.05
N TYR A 74 6.08 1.23 2.65
CA TYR A 74 5.56 1.63 3.95
C TYR A 74 4.50 2.70 3.71
N TRP A 75 3.34 2.56 4.36
CA TRP A 75 2.26 3.53 4.23
C TRP A 75 1.60 3.83 5.57
N MET A 76 0.97 5.00 5.67
CA MET A 76 0.09 5.34 6.78
C MET A 76 -0.98 6.34 6.36
N SER A 77 -2.20 6.19 6.89
CA SER A 77 -3.25 7.20 6.73
C SER A 77 -2.80 8.56 7.29
N PHE A 78 -3.36 9.64 6.75
CA PHE A 78 -3.08 10.98 7.25
C PHE A 78 -3.37 11.11 8.75
N PRO A 79 -2.58 11.92 9.48
CA PRO A 79 -2.91 12.25 10.85
C PRO A 79 -4.25 12.97 10.91
N LYS A 80 -5.01 12.72 11.98
CA LYS A 80 -6.22 13.51 12.24
C LYS A 80 -5.84 14.97 12.45
N PRO A 81 -6.61 15.93 11.91
CA PRO A 81 -6.38 17.34 12.20
C PRO A 81 -6.45 17.58 13.71
N PRO A 82 -5.74 18.60 14.23
CA PRO A 82 -5.86 18.96 15.64
C PRO A 82 -7.30 19.36 15.97
N GLU A 83 -7.79 18.96 17.15
CA GLU A 83 -9.06 19.46 17.67
C GLU A 83 -8.87 20.94 18.08
N ILE A 84 -9.43 21.86 17.29
CA ILE A 84 -9.46 23.28 17.62
C ILE A 84 -10.68 23.51 18.52
N LYS A 85 -10.45 23.86 19.79
CA LYS A 85 -11.50 24.35 20.68
C LYS A 85 -11.54 25.86 20.57
N GLU A 86 -12.66 26.40 20.08
CA GLU A 86 -12.96 27.83 20.11
C GLU A 86 -13.25 28.32 21.53
#